data_AF-A0A2B7X4P3-F1
#
_entry.id   AF-A0A2B7X4P3-F1
#
_cell.length_a   1.000
_cell.length_b   1.000
_cell.length_c   1.000
_cell.angle_alpha   90.00
_cell.angle_beta   90.00
_cell.angle_gamma   90.00
#
_symmetry.space_group_name_H-M   'P 1'
#
loop_
_entity.id
_entity.type
_entity.pdbx_description
1 polymer ?
#
loop_
_entity_poly.entity_id
_entity_poly.type
_entity_poly.pdbx_seq_one_letter_code
_entity_poly.pdbx_strand_id
1 'polypeptide(L)'
;MSSFSSGQVLSGAKWNYHIPDEPLKGDGTHRSIVYKAEVIPKDATVDAPRWAFIKMPSPEHEVSAKELQREHDIYRLPSVESAASFRKLYDVSSDSMDTGKTDPRRIRYAAFEWLDITLRDVEYHPDIHTYALIGAVLKATLASCAILEDKKLVNTDIKPANILISGIGTDKITVKVGDLGSVSQADYGYHGQPFAMRAPEVWQVETCDEPAQVWAVAAMLLVWMKPALLGASGCPWWPFDEVWSIMKLIALFPAWDVPPAPPLKDNTRQEEFKTAKAWADDPELREFYPACLEDELRMLDTMAEIKDVLRLMFVVNPAERPSAADVLVSKEFSALEEALVRMK
;
A
#
# COMPACT_ATOMS: atom_id res chain seq x y z
N MET A 1 30.75 1.52 -11.26
CA MET A 1 29.74 1.73 -10.22
C MET A 1 29.90 0.62 -9.21
N SER A 2 30.31 0.94 -7.98
CA SER A 2 30.64 -0.08 -6.97
C SER A 2 29.36 -0.76 -6.49
N SER A 3 29.18 -2.03 -6.84
CA SER A 3 28.26 -2.91 -6.11
C SER A 3 28.78 -3.01 -4.68
N PHE A 4 27.95 -2.69 -3.68
CA PHE A 4 28.29 -2.91 -2.28
C PHE A 4 28.48 -4.42 -2.07
N SER A 5 29.61 -4.81 -1.48
CA SER A 5 29.94 -6.23 -1.26
C SER A 5 29.27 -6.72 0.03
N SER A 6 28.75 -7.94 0.00
CA SER A 6 28.27 -8.70 1.16
C SER A 6 29.25 -8.62 2.36
N GLY A 7 28.72 -8.47 3.58
CA GLY A 7 29.52 -8.30 4.81
C GLY A 7 30.07 -6.88 5.05
N GLN A 8 29.64 -5.90 4.24
CA GLN A 8 30.08 -4.51 4.38
C GLN A 8 29.35 -3.77 5.51
N VAL A 9 30.08 -2.87 6.18
CA VAL A 9 29.50 -1.88 7.09
C VAL A 9 29.26 -0.58 6.32
N LEU A 10 28.01 -0.13 6.28
CA LEU A 10 27.63 1.19 5.76
C LEU A 10 27.69 2.22 6.89
N SER A 11 28.27 3.38 6.61
CA SER A 11 28.36 4.49 7.56
C SER A 11 27.20 5.47 7.34
N GLY A 12 26.30 5.61 8.32
CA GLY A 12 25.21 6.60 8.34
C GLY A 12 25.55 7.82 9.18
N ALA A 13 24.64 8.80 9.31
CA ALA A 13 24.89 9.94 10.18
C ALA A 13 24.72 9.57 11.67
N LYS A 14 23.68 8.78 11.99
CA LYS A 14 23.37 8.32 13.36
C LYS A 14 24.12 7.05 13.72
N TRP A 15 24.07 6.04 12.86
CA TRP A 15 24.63 4.72 13.14
C TRP A 15 25.42 4.14 11.97
N ASN A 16 26.17 3.08 12.24
CA ASN A 16 26.71 2.20 11.22
C ASN A 16 25.75 1.03 11.00
N TYR A 17 25.79 0.40 9.83
CA TYR A 17 24.87 -0.68 9.45
C TYR A 17 25.64 -1.85 8.85
N HIS A 18 25.61 -3.01 9.50
CA HIS A 18 26.20 -4.23 8.95
C HIS A 18 25.22 -4.92 8.00
N ILE A 19 25.61 -5.01 6.73
CA ILE A 19 24.79 -5.59 5.67
C ILE A 19 25.05 -7.10 5.60
N PRO A 20 24.01 -7.95 5.75
CA PRO A 20 24.17 -9.39 5.61
C PRO A 20 24.46 -9.77 4.16
N ASP A 21 24.89 -11.02 3.95
CA ASP A 21 25.34 -11.45 2.63
C ASP A 21 24.22 -11.50 1.59
N GLU A 22 22.99 -11.83 2.02
CA GLU A 22 21.83 -11.96 1.14
C GLU A 22 20.81 -10.82 1.37
N PRO A 23 20.28 -10.22 0.28
CA PRO A 23 19.17 -9.28 0.38
C PRO A 23 17.88 -9.97 0.81
N LEU A 24 16.93 -9.19 1.32
CA LEU A 24 15.59 -9.68 1.61
C LEU A 24 14.91 -10.07 0.30
N LYS A 25 14.30 -11.27 0.29
CA LYS A 25 13.47 -11.72 -0.84
C LYS A 25 12.15 -10.94 -0.81
N GLY A 26 11.92 -10.17 -1.86
CA GLY A 26 10.65 -9.48 -2.10
C GLY A 26 9.64 -10.34 -2.84
N ASP A 27 8.50 -9.76 -3.21
CA ASP A 27 7.48 -10.39 -4.07
C ASP A 27 7.79 -10.31 -5.58
N GLY A 28 9.03 -9.95 -5.94
CA GLY A 28 9.44 -9.75 -7.33
C GLY A 28 8.96 -8.43 -7.95
N THR A 29 8.22 -7.59 -7.22
CA THR A 29 7.76 -6.28 -7.72
C THR A 29 8.68 -5.12 -7.31
N HIS A 30 9.55 -5.33 -6.33
CA HIS A 30 10.46 -4.30 -5.85
C HIS A 30 11.60 -4.06 -6.84
N ARG A 31 11.82 -2.79 -7.20
CA ARG A 31 12.91 -2.35 -8.08
C ARG A 31 14.20 -1.99 -7.33
N SER A 32 14.15 -1.92 -6.00
CA SER A 32 15.26 -1.62 -5.11
C SER A 32 15.82 -2.89 -4.47
N ILE A 33 17.10 -2.85 -4.09
CA ILE A 33 17.71 -3.89 -3.27
C ILE A 33 17.49 -3.52 -1.80
N VAL A 34 17.06 -4.48 -0.99
CA VAL A 34 16.67 -4.25 0.41
C VAL A 34 17.33 -5.24 1.36
N TYR A 35 17.70 -4.79 2.55
CA TYR A 35 18.37 -5.60 3.57
C TYR A 35 17.78 -5.35 4.96
N LYS A 36 17.81 -6.40 5.80
CA LYS A 36 17.73 -6.25 7.25
C LYS A 36 19.15 -6.14 7.79
N ALA A 37 19.55 -4.95 8.21
CA ALA A 37 20.90 -4.68 8.69
C ALA A 37 20.95 -4.60 10.21
N GLU A 38 22.02 -5.15 10.79
CA GLU A 38 22.33 -4.93 12.21
C GLU A 38 22.86 -3.51 12.39
N VAL A 39 22.34 -2.81 13.39
CA VAL A 39 22.75 -1.44 13.69
C VAL A 39 23.94 -1.49 14.64
N ILE A 40 25.02 -0.82 14.26
CA ILE A 40 26.24 -0.68 15.04
C ILE A 40 26.30 0.77 15.58
N PRO A 41 26.16 0.99 16.89
CA PRO A 41 26.29 2.31 17.50
C PRO A 41 27.67 2.92 17.22
N LYS A 42 27.71 4.22 16.88
CA LYS A 42 28.97 4.95 16.65
C LYS A 42 29.66 5.43 17.94
N ASP A 43 28.87 5.63 18.99
CA ASP A 43 29.28 6.06 20.34
C ASP A 43 28.45 5.29 21.39
N ALA A 44 28.59 5.61 22.69
CA ALA A 44 27.73 5.12 23.77
C ALA A 44 26.27 5.65 23.70
N THR A 45 25.70 5.77 22.48
CA THR A 45 24.29 6.11 22.27
C THR A 45 23.43 4.97 22.82
N VAL A 46 22.73 5.25 23.91
CA VAL A 46 22.03 4.25 24.73
C VAL A 46 20.78 3.68 24.04
N ASP A 47 20.28 4.33 22.98
CA ASP A 47 18.98 4.03 22.37
C ASP A 47 19.06 3.57 20.90
N ALA A 48 20.15 2.94 20.48
CA ALA A 48 20.24 2.39 19.13
C ALA A 48 19.26 1.19 18.97
N PRO A 49 18.39 1.17 17.93
CA PRO A 49 17.58 0.01 17.63
C PRO A 49 18.50 -1.15 17.22
N ARG A 50 18.08 -2.40 17.43
CA ARG A 50 18.88 -3.56 17.01
C ARG A 50 18.99 -3.70 15.49
N TRP A 51 17.91 -3.38 14.77
CA TRP A 51 17.77 -3.63 13.34
C TRP A 51 17.34 -2.36 12.60
N ALA A 52 17.81 -2.25 11.36
CA ALA A 52 17.34 -1.26 10.40
C ALA A 52 17.00 -1.92 9.06
N PHE A 53 16.04 -1.34 8.35
CA PHE A 53 15.74 -1.69 6.98
C PHE A 53 16.56 -0.79 6.06
N ILE A 54 17.45 -1.38 5.25
CA ILE A 54 18.29 -0.64 4.31
C ILE A 54 17.70 -0.80 2.92
N LYS A 55 17.38 0.31 2.25
CA LYS A 55 16.92 0.34 0.85
C LYS A 55 17.96 1.02 -0.02
N MET A 56 18.28 0.41 -1.15
CA MET A 56 19.30 0.86 -2.09
C MET A 56 18.74 0.82 -3.51
N PRO A 57 19.12 1.76 -4.39
CA PRO A 57 18.74 1.68 -5.78
C PRO A 57 19.39 0.45 -6.43
N SER A 58 18.62 -0.29 -7.23
CA SER A 58 19.18 -1.38 -8.04
C SER A 58 19.98 -0.80 -9.21
N PRO A 59 21.19 -1.31 -9.49
CA PRO A 59 21.94 -0.92 -10.69
C PRO A 59 21.23 -1.34 -11.98
N GLU A 60 20.31 -2.31 -11.92
CA GLU A 60 19.56 -2.83 -13.08
C GLU A 60 18.31 -2.00 -13.40
N HIS A 61 17.90 -1.11 -12.49
CA HIS A 61 16.68 -0.33 -12.64
C HIS A 61 16.93 1.14 -12.34
N GLU A 62 17.16 1.95 -13.38
CA GLU A 62 17.39 3.40 -13.24
C GLU A 62 16.24 4.12 -12.51
N VAL A 63 15.02 3.61 -12.64
CA VAL A 63 13.82 4.16 -11.98
C VAL A 63 13.92 4.03 -10.45
N SER A 64 14.60 3.00 -9.93
CA SER A 64 14.72 2.76 -8.48
C SER A 64 15.44 3.91 -7.74
N ALA A 65 16.37 4.61 -8.40
CA ALA A 65 17.02 5.78 -7.83
C ALA A 65 16.07 6.98 -7.72
N LYS A 66 15.18 7.16 -8.71
CA LYS A 66 14.16 8.22 -8.69
C LYS A 66 13.08 7.94 -7.66
N GLU A 67 12.64 6.69 -7.55
CA GLU A 67 11.69 6.25 -6.52
C GLU A 67 12.26 6.43 -5.11
N LEU A 68 13.52 6.05 -4.88
CA LEU A 68 14.17 6.26 -3.59
C LEU A 68 14.36 7.75 -3.24
N GLN A 69 14.69 8.57 -4.24
CA GLN A 69 14.74 10.03 -4.06
C GLN A 69 13.38 10.60 -3.68
N ARG A 70 12.32 10.16 -4.37
CA ARG A 70 10.94 10.57 -4.06
C ARG A 70 10.55 10.15 -2.66
N GLU A 71 10.79 8.89 -2.29
CA GLU A 71 10.53 8.35 -0.96
C GLU A 71 11.22 9.19 0.13
N HIS A 72 12.50 9.50 -0.07
CA HIS A 72 13.26 10.38 0.83
C HIS A 72 12.62 11.76 0.99
N ASP A 73 12.21 12.39 -0.11
CA ASP A 73 11.63 13.74 -0.08
C ASP A 73 10.30 13.75 0.67
N ILE A 74 9.50 12.68 0.55
CA ILE A 74 8.25 12.51 1.31
C ILE A 74 8.53 12.32 2.81
N TYR A 75 9.49 11.49 3.19
CA TYR A 75 9.84 11.29 4.61
C TYR A 75 10.39 12.55 5.29
N ARG A 76 10.87 13.53 4.51
CA ARG A 76 11.33 14.82 5.03
C ARG A 76 10.22 15.84 5.25
N LEU A 77 8.98 15.54 4.86
CA LEU A 77 7.85 16.38 5.20
C LEU A 77 7.62 16.33 6.71
N PRO A 78 7.54 17.47 7.43
CA PRO A 78 7.40 17.47 8.89
C PRO A 78 6.18 16.68 9.40
N SER A 79 5.08 16.69 8.64
CA SER A 79 3.87 15.94 8.98
C SER A 79 4.03 14.43 8.79
N VAL A 80 4.92 13.98 7.89
CA VAL A 80 5.25 12.57 7.70
C VAL A 80 6.28 12.12 8.73
N GLU A 81 7.34 12.89 8.95
CA GLU A 81 8.43 12.58 9.89
C GLU A 81 7.94 12.41 11.33
N SER A 82 6.99 13.26 11.76
CA SER A 82 6.47 13.25 13.13
C SER A 82 5.32 12.25 13.36
N ALA A 83 4.73 11.70 12.30
CA ALA A 83 3.53 10.89 12.41
C ALA A 83 3.83 9.43 12.74
N ALA A 84 3.05 8.87 13.66
CA ALA A 84 3.18 7.47 14.07
C ALA A 84 2.75 6.47 12.98
N SER A 85 1.95 6.91 12.02
CA SER A 85 1.43 6.09 10.91
C SER A 85 2.47 5.78 9.83
N PHE A 86 3.62 6.45 9.81
CA PHE A 86 4.70 6.19 8.86
C PHE A 86 5.91 5.56 9.54
N ARG A 87 6.59 4.67 8.82
CA ARG A 87 7.91 4.14 9.25
C ARG A 87 8.92 5.27 9.38
N LYS A 88 9.79 5.25 10.38
CA LYS A 88 10.81 6.31 10.52
C LYS A 88 11.95 6.16 9.51
N LEU A 89 12.42 7.29 8.96
CA LEU A 89 13.69 7.39 8.26
C LEU A 89 14.81 7.68 9.28
N TYR A 90 15.81 6.81 9.36
CA TYR A 90 16.93 6.94 10.29
C TYR A 90 18.07 7.74 9.70
N ASP A 91 18.63 7.28 8.58
CA ASP A 91 19.80 7.86 7.92
C ASP A 91 19.65 7.80 6.40
N VAL A 92 20.38 8.69 5.72
CA VAL A 92 20.50 8.72 4.26
C VAL A 92 21.95 8.98 3.91
N SER A 93 22.47 8.26 2.93
CA SER A 93 23.78 8.55 2.35
C SER A 93 23.62 8.90 0.88
N SER A 94 24.09 10.09 0.51
CA SER A 94 24.24 10.50 -0.88
C SER A 94 25.69 10.31 -1.35
N ASP A 95 25.92 10.38 -2.65
CA ASP A 95 27.26 10.64 -3.17
C ASP A 95 27.69 12.06 -2.75
N SER A 96 28.88 12.20 -2.17
CA SER A 96 29.49 13.50 -1.93
C SER A 96 30.24 13.89 -3.21
N MET A 97 30.03 15.13 -3.68
CA MET A 97 30.67 15.73 -4.85
C MET A 97 32.08 15.17 -5.14
N ASP A 98 32.23 14.43 -6.26
CA ASP A 98 33.47 14.49 -7.01
C ASP A 98 33.29 14.09 -8.50
N THR A 99 33.81 14.95 -9.37
CA THR A 99 34.04 14.78 -10.82
C THR A 99 32.84 14.72 -11.79
N GLY A 100 32.15 15.85 -11.95
CA GLY A 100 31.79 16.41 -13.27
C GLY A 100 30.85 15.66 -14.23
N LYS A 101 30.26 14.52 -13.86
CA LYS A 101 29.34 13.76 -14.76
C LYS A 101 28.12 13.12 -14.11
N THR A 102 27.92 13.23 -12.79
CA THR A 102 26.78 12.63 -12.08
C THR A 102 26.02 13.68 -11.26
N ASP A 103 24.69 13.52 -11.24
CA ASP A 103 23.77 14.34 -10.46
C ASP A 103 24.16 14.33 -8.97
N PRO A 104 24.56 15.48 -8.38
CA PRO A 104 25.11 15.56 -7.03
C PRO A 104 24.13 15.24 -5.88
N ARG A 105 22.96 14.67 -6.18
CA ARG A 105 21.94 14.29 -5.18
C ARG A 105 21.59 12.81 -5.15
N ARG A 106 22.28 11.95 -5.91
CA ARG A 106 21.92 10.54 -5.97
C ARG A 106 22.07 9.86 -4.59
N ILE A 107 20.94 9.41 -4.04
CA ILE A 107 20.91 8.60 -2.82
C ILE A 107 21.53 7.24 -3.12
N ARG A 108 22.55 6.86 -2.34
CA ARG A 108 23.17 5.53 -2.39
C ARG A 108 22.40 4.52 -1.55
N TYR A 109 21.96 4.92 -0.37
CA TYR A 109 21.06 4.13 0.46
C TYR A 109 20.29 5.03 1.41
N ALA A 110 19.13 4.53 1.86
CA ALA A 110 18.38 5.07 2.97
C ALA A 110 18.16 3.95 4.01
N ALA A 111 18.34 4.29 5.28
CA ALA A 111 18.13 3.41 6.42
C ALA A 111 16.83 3.81 7.12
N PHE A 112 15.97 2.84 7.37
CA PHE A 112 14.65 3.03 7.96
C PHE A 112 14.48 2.15 9.20
N GLU A 113 13.46 2.48 10.00
CA GLU A 113 12.98 1.67 11.11
C GLU A 113 12.61 0.26 10.65
N TRP A 114 13.11 -0.75 11.35
CA TRP A 114 12.72 -2.14 11.13
C TRP A 114 11.40 -2.44 11.84
N LEU A 115 10.47 -3.07 11.11
CA LEU A 115 9.30 -3.74 11.67
C LEU A 115 9.35 -5.21 11.24
N ASP A 116 8.77 -6.09 12.06
CA ASP A 116 9.07 -7.53 12.03
C ASP A 116 8.47 -8.27 10.84
N ILE A 117 7.29 -7.85 10.40
CA ILE A 117 6.51 -8.53 9.36
C ILE A 117 5.67 -7.53 8.56
N THR A 118 5.17 -7.93 7.40
CA THR A 118 4.19 -7.16 6.64
C THR A 118 2.81 -7.78 6.73
N LEU A 119 1.73 -7.02 6.47
CA LEU A 119 0.37 -7.56 6.46
C LEU A 119 0.23 -8.69 5.42
N ARG A 120 0.97 -8.64 4.32
CA ARG A 120 1.00 -9.71 3.31
C ARG A 120 1.40 -11.06 3.90
N ASP A 121 2.32 -11.07 4.85
CA ASP A 121 2.91 -12.28 5.40
C ASP A 121 2.14 -12.79 6.64
N VAL A 122 1.09 -12.07 7.06
CA VAL A 122 0.17 -12.47 8.13
C VAL A 122 -1.04 -13.16 7.51
N GLU A 123 -1.37 -14.37 7.98
CA GLU A 123 -2.60 -15.07 7.57
C GLU A 123 -3.82 -14.49 8.30
N TYR A 124 -4.92 -14.34 7.57
CA TYR A 124 -6.19 -13.92 8.17
C TYR A 124 -6.84 -15.08 8.94
N HIS A 125 -7.18 -14.84 10.21
CA HIS A 125 -7.97 -15.74 11.04
C HIS A 125 -9.09 -14.96 11.75
N PRO A 126 -10.35 -15.41 11.74
CA PRO A 126 -11.47 -14.67 12.33
C PRO A 126 -11.46 -14.75 13.87
N ASP A 127 -10.51 -14.06 14.50
CA ASP A 127 -10.32 -14.03 15.95
C ASP A 127 -10.04 -12.62 16.47
N ILE A 128 -10.07 -12.50 17.81
CA ILE A 128 -9.86 -11.23 18.51
C ILE A 128 -8.54 -10.54 18.20
N HIS A 129 -7.45 -11.30 18.02
CA HIS A 129 -6.12 -10.74 17.77
C HIS A 129 -6.06 -10.17 16.35
N THR A 130 -6.67 -10.88 15.40
CA THR A 130 -6.78 -10.44 14.03
C THR A 130 -7.69 -9.21 13.92
N TYR A 131 -8.80 -9.15 14.66
CA TYR A 131 -9.66 -7.95 14.67
C TYR A 131 -8.95 -6.74 15.28
N ALA A 132 -8.17 -6.93 16.35
CA ALA A 132 -7.33 -5.87 16.91
C ALA A 132 -6.27 -5.39 15.89
N LEU A 133 -5.68 -6.31 15.13
CA LEU A 133 -4.77 -5.97 14.03
C LEU A 133 -5.49 -5.18 12.94
N ILE A 134 -6.70 -5.57 12.53
CA ILE A 134 -7.51 -4.84 11.53
C ILE A 134 -7.75 -3.41 11.98
N GLY A 135 -8.17 -3.20 13.23
CA GLY A 135 -8.36 -1.86 13.79
C GLY A 135 -7.07 -1.02 13.74
N ALA A 136 -5.94 -1.61 14.10
CA ALA A 136 -4.64 -0.94 14.04
C ALA A 136 -4.21 -0.62 12.60
N VAL A 137 -4.44 -1.53 11.66
CA VAL A 137 -4.18 -1.34 10.22
C VAL A 137 -4.99 -0.20 9.67
N LEU A 138 -6.32 -0.23 9.83
CA LEU A 138 -7.21 0.83 9.35
C LEU A 138 -6.82 2.19 9.93
N LYS A 139 -6.55 2.25 11.24
CA LYS A 139 -6.15 3.48 11.91
C LYS A 139 -4.86 4.05 11.32
N ALA A 140 -3.83 3.22 11.16
CA ALA A 140 -2.54 3.65 10.64
C ALA A 140 -2.63 4.07 9.17
N THR A 141 -3.31 3.30 8.32
CA THR A 141 -3.42 3.58 6.89
C THR A 141 -4.28 4.80 6.62
N LEU A 142 -5.46 4.91 7.23
CA LEU A 142 -6.33 6.09 7.06
C LEU A 142 -5.65 7.36 7.60
N ALA A 143 -4.95 7.28 8.74
CA ALA A 143 -4.20 8.43 9.26
C ALA A 143 -3.07 8.84 8.32
N SER A 144 -2.40 7.86 7.68
CA SER A 144 -1.39 8.15 6.67
C SER A 144 -1.99 8.85 5.43
N CYS A 145 -3.16 8.40 4.96
CA CYS A 145 -3.87 9.02 3.84
C CYS A 145 -4.24 10.46 4.20
N ALA A 146 -4.89 10.70 5.34
CA ALA A 146 -5.30 12.03 5.78
C ALA A 146 -4.12 13.03 5.85
N ILE A 147 -2.93 12.57 6.27
CA ILE A 147 -1.72 13.41 6.30
C ILE A 147 -1.24 13.77 4.88
N LEU A 148 -1.29 12.82 3.94
CA LEU A 148 -0.90 13.06 2.56
C LEU A 148 -1.91 13.95 1.83
N GLU A 149 -3.20 13.75 2.07
CA GLU A 149 -4.31 14.55 1.53
C GLU A 149 -4.17 16.03 1.90
N ASP A 150 -3.81 16.36 3.14
CA ASP A 150 -3.52 17.75 3.57
C ASP A 150 -2.36 18.40 2.76
N LYS A 151 -1.49 17.58 2.17
CA LYS A 151 -0.37 18.00 1.31
C LYS A 151 -0.68 17.87 -0.19
N LYS A 152 -1.92 17.52 -0.57
CA LYS A 152 -2.33 17.21 -1.95
C LYS A 152 -1.48 16.10 -2.55
N LEU A 153 -1.17 15.11 -1.72
CA LEU A 153 -0.40 13.93 -2.07
C LEU A 153 -1.26 12.70 -1.95
N VAL A 154 -0.96 11.72 -2.80
CA VAL A 154 -1.62 10.42 -2.83
C VAL A 154 -0.60 9.31 -2.78
N ASN A 155 -0.82 8.31 -1.94
CA ASN A 155 -0.09 7.05 -2.01
C ASN A 155 -0.79 6.11 -2.99
N THR A 156 -0.17 5.93 -4.16
CA THR A 156 -0.72 5.05 -5.19
C THR A 156 -0.35 3.59 -4.98
N ASP A 157 0.43 3.21 -3.96
CA ASP A 157 0.91 1.82 -3.77
C ASP A 157 0.50 1.27 -2.39
N ILE A 158 -0.72 1.58 -1.94
CA ILE A 158 -1.30 0.94 -0.75
C ILE A 158 -1.58 -0.53 -1.07
N LYS A 159 -0.87 -1.44 -0.39
CA LYS A 159 -1.01 -2.90 -0.51
C LYS A 159 -0.47 -3.60 0.74
N PRO A 160 -0.81 -4.88 0.98
CA PRO A 160 -0.43 -5.57 2.22
C PRO A 160 1.08 -5.64 2.45
N ALA A 161 1.88 -5.69 1.36
CA ALA A 161 3.35 -5.70 1.44
C ALA A 161 3.96 -4.39 1.98
N ASN A 162 3.22 -3.28 1.88
CA ASN A 162 3.65 -1.96 2.33
C ASN A 162 3.08 -1.58 3.71
N ILE A 163 2.29 -2.46 4.33
CA ILE A 163 1.80 -2.30 5.70
C ILE A 163 2.70 -3.10 6.64
N LEU A 164 3.46 -2.39 7.44
CA LEU A 164 4.51 -2.93 8.29
C LEU A 164 3.99 -3.10 9.71
N ILE A 165 4.31 -4.23 10.34
CA ILE A 165 3.74 -4.64 11.63
C ILE A 165 4.84 -5.14 12.57
N SER A 166 4.75 -4.74 13.83
CA SER A 166 5.52 -5.31 14.95
C SER A 166 4.62 -5.53 16.16
N GLY A 167 5.02 -6.43 17.04
CA GLY A 167 4.28 -6.71 18.28
C GLY A 167 2.98 -7.50 18.08
N ILE A 168 2.86 -8.29 17.00
CA ILE A 168 1.75 -9.24 16.83
C ILE A 168 1.70 -10.20 18.03
N GLY A 169 0.51 -10.48 18.55
CA GLY A 169 0.32 -11.34 19.72
C GLY A 169 0.68 -10.67 21.05
N THR A 170 0.99 -9.37 21.04
CA THR A 170 1.21 -8.56 22.25
C THR A 170 0.12 -7.51 22.40
N ASP A 171 0.02 -6.89 23.58
CA ASP A 171 -0.93 -5.80 23.84
C ASP A 171 -0.59 -4.49 23.09
N LYS A 172 0.54 -4.45 22.38
CA LYS A 172 1.10 -3.25 21.74
C LYS A 172 1.46 -3.52 20.27
N ILE A 173 0.45 -3.81 19.46
CA ILE A 173 0.60 -3.90 18.01
C ILE A 173 0.99 -2.52 17.47
N THR A 174 2.08 -2.45 16.73
CA THR A 174 2.51 -1.26 15.98
C THR A 174 2.27 -1.52 14.51
N VAL A 175 1.49 -0.66 13.85
CA VAL A 175 1.27 -0.70 12.41
C VAL A 175 1.70 0.62 11.78
N LYS A 176 2.45 0.53 10.68
CA LYS A 176 2.97 1.69 9.96
C LYS A 176 2.93 1.45 8.46
N VAL A 177 2.73 2.52 7.70
CA VAL A 177 2.87 2.52 6.25
C VAL A 177 4.35 2.70 5.88
N GLY A 178 4.83 1.83 5.00
CA GLY A 178 6.14 1.88 4.39
C GLY A 178 6.06 2.15 2.89
N ASP A 179 7.23 2.19 2.26
CA ASP A 179 7.44 2.40 0.82
C ASP A 179 6.66 3.59 0.23
N LEU A 180 7.21 4.80 0.42
CA LEU A 180 6.61 6.04 -0.08
C LEU A 180 7.14 6.43 -1.46
N GLY A 181 7.83 5.52 -2.15
CA GLY A 181 8.44 5.79 -3.46
C GLY A 181 7.43 6.08 -4.57
N SER A 182 6.19 5.65 -4.39
CA SER A 182 5.08 5.85 -5.33
C SER A 182 4.13 7.00 -4.94
N VAL A 183 4.42 7.73 -3.86
CA VAL A 183 3.60 8.89 -3.48
C VAL A 183 3.77 9.99 -4.52
N SER A 184 2.67 10.51 -5.06
CA SER A 184 2.68 11.56 -6.09
C SER A 184 1.73 12.71 -5.74
N GLN A 185 1.76 13.79 -6.52
CA GLN A 185 0.72 14.81 -6.46
C GLN A 185 -0.63 14.19 -6.85
N ALA A 186 -1.70 14.60 -6.16
CA ALA A 186 -3.06 14.42 -6.65
C ALA A 186 -3.18 15.15 -8.00
N ASP A 187 -3.87 14.58 -8.99
CA ASP A 187 -3.92 14.94 -10.42
C ASP A 187 -2.92 14.25 -11.37
N TYR A 188 -1.95 13.51 -10.87
CA TYR A 188 -0.97 12.85 -11.73
C TYR A 188 -1.63 11.63 -12.39
N GLY A 189 -1.97 11.73 -13.68
CA GLY A 189 -2.74 10.75 -14.49
C GLY A 189 -2.05 9.39 -14.74
N TYR A 190 -1.47 8.79 -13.72
CA TYR A 190 -0.78 7.52 -13.77
C TYR A 190 -1.65 6.41 -13.18
N HIS A 191 -1.71 5.25 -13.86
CA HIS A 191 -2.37 4.04 -13.37
C HIS A 191 -1.59 3.37 -12.22
N GLY A 192 -1.29 4.12 -11.16
CA GLY A 192 -0.31 3.77 -10.14
C GLY A 192 -0.78 2.68 -9.16
N GLN A 193 -2.09 2.47 -9.01
CA GLN A 193 -2.62 1.51 -8.05
C GLN A 193 -2.43 0.07 -8.50
N PRO A 194 -1.99 -0.84 -7.60
CA PRO A 194 -2.02 -2.28 -7.84
C PRO A 194 -3.41 -2.73 -8.28
N PHE A 195 -3.52 -3.69 -9.20
CA PHE A 195 -4.81 -4.06 -9.80
C PHE A 195 -5.92 -4.34 -8.78
N ALA A 196 -5.60 -5.04 -7.68
CA ALA A 196 -6.59 -5.39 -6.67
C ALA A 196 -7.00 -4.22 -5.76
N MET A 197 -6.18 -3.15 -5.69
CA MET A 197 -6.43 -1.95 -4.88
C MET A 197 -6.85 -0.75 -5.75
N ARG A 198 -6.95 -0.94 -7.06
CA ARG A 198 -7.26 0.14 -8.00
C ARG A 198 -8.73 0.53 -7.93
N ALA A 199 -8.97 1.82 -7.71
CA ALA A 199 -10.30 2.39 -7.62
C ALA A 199 -11.01 2.43 -8.98
N PRO A 200 -12.37 2.40 -9.01
CA PRO A 200 -13.16 2.43 -10.24
C PRO A 200 -12.79 3.59 -11.18
N GLU A 201 -12.65 4.80 -10.63
CA GLU A 201 -12.29 6.01 -11.38
C GLU A 201 -10.89 5.91 -12.02
N VAL A 202 -9.94 5.27 -11.34
CA VAL A 202 -8.57 5.06 -11.86
C VAL A 202 -8.56 4.06 -13.02
N TRP A 203 -9.48 3.08 -13.03
CA TRP A 203 -9.71 2.23 -14.21
C TRP A 203 -10.29 3.02 -15.37
N GLN A 204 -11.15 4.01 -15.10
CA GLN A 204 -11.75 4.91 -16.08
C GLN A 204 -10.79 6.02 -16.57
N VAL A 205 -9.49 5.90 -16.28
CA VAL A 205 -8.44 6.87 -16.68
C VAL A 205 -8.65 8.25 -16.05
N GLU A 206 -9.38 8.31 -14.94
CA GLU A 206 -9.41 9.50 -14.10
C GLU A 206 -8.15 9.54 -13.22
N THR A 207 -7.92 10.71 -12.62
CA THR A 207 -6.79 10.95 -11.73
C THR A 207 -6.92 10.12 -10.46
N CYS A 208 -5.80 9.54 -10.01
CA CYS A 208 -5.76 8.86 -8.72
C CYS A 208 -5.66 9.92 -7.62
N ASP A 209 -6.80 10.40 -7.15
CA ASP A 209 -6.88 11.49 -6.16
C ASP A 209 -7.14 10.95 -4.75
N GLU A 210 -7.44 11.86 -3.80
CA GLU A 210 -7.61 11.54 -2.38
C GLU A 210 -8.63 10.40 -2.14
N PRO A 211 -9.83 10.39 -2.76
CA PRO A 211 -10.79 9.30 -2.58
C PRO A 211 -10.25 7.93 -3.00
N ALA A 212 -9.38 7.87 -4.02
CA ALA A 212 -8.82 6.61 -4.50
C ALA A 212 -7.95 5.92 -3.43
N GLN A 213 -7.35 6.68 -2.51
CA GLN A 213 -6.60 6.11 -1.38
C GLN A 213 -7.53 5.38 -0.39
N VAL A 214 -8.69 5.96 -0.10
CA VAL A 214 -9.70 5.36 0.80
C VAL A 214 -10.20 4.04 0.21
N TRP A 215 -10.46 4.01 -1.10
CA TRP A 215 -10.76 2.77 -1.81
C TRP A 215 -9.63 1.74 -1.67
N ALA A 216 -8.39 2.15 -1.91
CA ALA A 216 -7.25 1.24 -1.85
C ALA A 216 -7.05 0.63 -0.45
N VAL A 217 -7.34 1.38 0.62
CA VAL A 217 -7.34 0.85 2.00
C VAL A 217 -8.41 -0.22 2.18
N ALA A 218 -9.65 0.03 1.73
CA ALA A 218 -10.74 -0.94 1.82
C ALA A 218 -10.44 -2.20 1.00
N ALA A 219 -9.98 -2.02 -0.24
CA ALA A 219 -9.60 -3.09 -1.15
C ALA A 219 -8.44 -3.93 -0.62
N MET A 220 -7.42 -3.28 -0.04
CA MET A 220 -6.31 -3.95 0.62
C MET A 220 -6.79 -4.85 1.75
N LEU A 221 -7.66 -4.34 2.62
CA LEU A 221 -8.17 -5.11 3.75
C LEU A 221 -9.04 -6.28 3.27
N LEU A 222 -9.96 -6.03 2.32
CA LEU A 222 -10.86 -7.05 1.79
C LEU A 222 -10.10 -8.18 1.09
N VAL A 223 -9.09 -7.86 0.26
CA VAL A 223 -8.28 -8.86 -0.46
C VAL A 223 -7.38 -9.65 0.50
N TRP A 224 -6.92 -9.03 1.58
CA TRP A 224 -6.18 -9.75 2.61
C TRP A 224 -7.08 -10.76 3.35
N MET A 225 -8.32 -10.39 3.70
CA MET A 225 -9.27 -11.31 4.34
C MET A 225 -9.84 -12.36 3.38
N LYS A 226 -10.03 -12.00 2.11
CA LYS A 226 -10.57 -12.86 1.05
C LYS A 226 -9.73 -12.71 -0.23
N PRO A 227 -8.64 -13.50 -0.36
CA PRO A 227 -7.77 -13.46 -1.51
C PRO A 227 -8.51 -13.68 -2.84
N ALA A 228 -7.98 -13.11 -3.90
CA ALA A 228 -8.49 -13.18 -5.28
C ALA A 228 -9.87 -12.54 -5.55
N LEU A 229 -10.53 -11.93 -4.56
CA LEU A 229 -11.82 -11.27 -4.78
C LEU A 229 -11.73 -10.07 -5.75
N LEU A 230 -10.63 -9.32 -5.70
CA LEU A 230 -10.34 -8.18 -6.58
C LEU A 230 -9.04 -8.40 -7.37
N GLY A 231 -8.90 -7.67 -8.47
CA GLY A 231 -7.71 -7.69 -9.32
C GLY A 231 -7.54 -8.96 -10.16
N ALA A 232 -6.36 -9.10 -10.74
CA ALA A 232 -6.03 -10.12 -11.75
C ALA A 232 -5.91 -11.55 -11.21
N SER A 233 -5.83 -11.75 -9.89
CA SER A 233 -5.65 -13.07 -9.30
C SER A 233 -6.79 -14.02 -9.70
N GLY A 234 -6.44 -15.27 -10.03
CA GLY A 234 -7.41 -16.26 -10.51
C GLY A 234 -7.89 -16.05 -11.96
N CYS A 235 -7.27 -15.15 -12.73
CA CYS A 235 -7.55 -15.04 -14.16
C CYS A 235 -7.14 -16.33 -14.88
N PRO A 236 -8.07 -17.04 -15.55
CA PRO A 236 -7.75 -18.28 -16.25
C PRO A 236 -7.03 -18.05 -17.59
N TRP A 237 -7.04 -16.82 -18.11
CA TRP A 237 -6.54 -16.51 -19.45
C TRP A 237 -5.56 -15.34 -19.44
N TRP A 238 -4.30 -15.64 -19.71
CA TRP A 238 -3.30 -14.62 -20.00
C TRP A 238 -3.43 -14.14 -21.45
N PRO A 239 -3.36 -12.82 -21.76
CA PRO A 239 -3.07 -11.68 -20.89
C PRO A 239 -4.30 -10.80 -20.58
N PHE A 240 -5.37 -11.33 -19.97
CA PHE A 240 -6.61 -10.58 -19.73
C PHE A 240 -6.75 -10.01 -18.31
N ASP A 241 -5.64 -9.63 -17.68
CA ASP A 241 -5.59 -9.18 -16.28
C ASP A 241 -6.44 -7.93 -16.02
N GLU A 242 -6.41 -6.95 -16.92
CA GLU A 242 -7.22 -5.73 -16.86
C GLU A 242 -8.71 -6.04 -17.00
N VAL A 243 -9.07 -6.79 -18.05
CA VAL A 243 -10.47 -7.18 -18.32
C VAL A 243 -11.04 -7.97 -17.14
N TRP A 244 -10.28 -8.93 -16.62
CA TRP A 244 -10.66 -9.73 -15.46
C TRP A 244 -10.86 -8.88 -14.21
N SER A 245 -9.97 -7.93 -13.96
CA SER A 245 -10.07 -7.01 -12.82
C SER A 245 -11.31 -6.12 -12.91
N ILE A 246 -11.58 -5.55 -14.09
CA ILE A 246 -12.76 -4.71 -14.33
C ILE A 246 -14.05 -5.54 -14.21
N MET A 247 -14.08 -6.75 -14.76
CA MET A 247 -15.23 -7.65 -14.70
C MET A 247 -15.62 -7.96 -13.24
N LYS A 248 -14.65 -8.25 -12.38
CA LYS A 248 -14.89 -8.48 -10.95
C LYS A 248 -15.48 -7.24 -10.25
N LEU A 249 -15.02 -6.05 -10.62
CA LEU A 249 -15.59 -4.80 -10.11
C LEU A 249 -17.04 -4.62 -10.57
N ILE A 250 -17.37 -4.90 -11.83
CA ILE A 250 -18.76 -4.88 -12.33
C ILE A 250 -19.65 -5.85 -11.54
N ALA A 251 -19.15 -7.06 -11.27
CA ALA A 251 -19.87 -8.07 -10.51
C ALA A 251 -20.11 -7.66 -9.04
N LEU A 252 -19.08 -7.13 -8.37
CA LEU A 252 -19.18 -6.63 -6.99
C LEU A 252 -20.11 -5.42 -6.88
N PHE A 253 -20.08 -4.54 -7.88
CA PHE A 253 -20.78 -3.26 -7.88
C PHE A 253 -21.71 -3.13 -9.09
N PRO A 254 -22.86 -3.82 -9.11
CA PRO A 254 -23.77 -3.83 -10.26
C PRO A 254 -24.40 -2.47 -10.59
N ALA A 255 -24.35 -1.51 -9.65
CA ALA A 255 -24.78 -0.14 -9.85
C ALA A 255 -23.68 0.76 -10.46
N TRP A 256 -22.46 0.25 -10.65
CA TRP A 256 -21.39 0.99 -11.31
C TRP A 256 -21.70 1.19 -12.79
N ASP A 257 -21.69 2.44 -13.24
CA ASP A 257 -21.98 2.79 -14.63
C ASP A 257 -20.84 2.32 -15.55
N VAL A 258 -21.09 1.23 -16.27
CA VAL A 258 -20.11 0.58 -17.16
C VAL A 258 -20.77 0.12 -18.47
N PRO A 259 -20.23 0.51 -19.65
CA PRO A 259 -19.09 1.41 -19.83
C PRO A 259 -19.43 2.86 -19.43
N PRO A 260 -18.45 3.64 -18.95
CA PRO A 260 -18.72 5.01 -18.47
C PRO A 260 -19.25 5.91 -19.59
N ALA A 261 -20.16 6.81 -19.22
CA ALA A 261 -20.65 7.89 -20.08
C ALA A 261 -20.14 9.27 -19.59
N PRO A 262 -19.45 10.07 -20.42
CA PRO A 262 -19.13 9.83 -21.83
C PRO A 262 -18.04 8.75 -22.03
N PRO A 263 -17.94 8.17 -23.24
CA PRO A 263 -16.91 7.16 -23.53
C PRO A 263 -15.50 7.66 -23.24
N LEU A 264 -14.67 6.73 -22.73
CA LEU A 264 -13.25 6.98 -22.49
C LEU A 264 -12.54 7.37 -23.78
N LYS A 265 -11.60 8.32 -23.68
CA LYS A 265 -10.77 8.73 -24.82
C LYS A 265 -9.79 7.64 -25.27
N ASP A 266 -9.43 6.74 -24.36
CA ASP A 266 -8.55 5.61 -24.62
C ASP A 266 -9.36 4.45 -25.21
N ASN A 267 -9.16 4.19 -26.51
CA ASN A 267 -9.84 3.11 -27.23
C ASN A 267 -9.54 1.73 -26.64
N THR A 268 -8.30 1.48 -26.18
CA THR A 268 -7.94 0.19 -25.59
C THR A 268 -8.71 -0.01 -24.29
N ARG A 269 -8.72 1.01 -23.42
CA ARG A 269 -9.49 0.95 -22.18
C ARG A 269 -10.99 0.78 -22.45
N GLN A 270 -11.51 1.46 -23.47
CA GLN A 270 -12.92 1.32 -23.85
C GLN A 270 -13.26 -0.13 -24.26
N GLU A 271 -12.41 -0.78 -25.06
CA GLU A 271 -12.59 -2.19 -25.44
C GLU A 271 -12.46 -3.14 -24.25
N GLU A 272 -11.55 -2.87 -23.31
CA GLU A 272 -11.45 -3.65 -22.06
C GLU A 272 -12.74 -3.59 -21.25
N PHE A 273 -13.34 -2.40 -21.07
CA PHE A 273 -14.62 -2.24 -20.38
C PHE A 273 -15.78 -2.96 -21.09
N LYS A 274 -15.85 -2.87 -22.44
CA LYS A 274 -16.85 -3.60 -23.23
C LYS A 274 -16.70 -5.11 -23.04
N THR A 275 -15.47 -5.62 -23.11
CA THR A 275 -15.18 -7.05 -22.94
C THR A 275 -15.50 -7.51 -21.52
N ALA A 276 -15.09 -6.74 -20.51
CA ALA A 276 -15.36 -7.04 -19.11
C ALA A 276 -16.86 -7.08 -18.81
N LYS A 277 -17.63 -6.16 -19.41
CA LYS A 277 -19.09 -6.15 -19.29
C LYS A 277 -19.73 -7.38 -19.94
N ALA A 278 -19.28 -7.74 -21.15
CA ALA A 278 -19.75 -8.94 -21.83
C ALA A 278 -19.48 -10.20 -21.00
N TRP A 279 -18.31 -10.31 -20.35
CA TRP A 279 -17.97 -11.44 -19.48
C TRP A 279 -18.78 -11.45 -18.17
N ALA A 280 -19.04 -10.28 -17.59
CA ALA A 280 -19.87 -10.17 -16.38
C ALA A 280 -21.34 -10.55 -16.65
N ASP A 281 -21.81 -10.38 -17.88
CA ASP A 281 -23.16 -10.76 -18.30
C ASP A 281 -23.23 -12.22 -18.81
N ASP A 282 -22.10 -12.89 -18.98
CA ASP A 282 -22.02 -14.29 -19.43
C ASP A 282 -22.37 -15.26 -18.28
N PRO A 283 -23.47 -16.04 -18.41
CA PRO A 283 -23.85 -17.02 -17.39
C PRO A 283 -22.83 -18.14 -17.21
N GLU A 284 -22.07 -18.51 -18.25
CA GLU A 284 -21.07 -19.58 -18.18
C GLU A 284 -19.88 -19.19 -17.31
N LEU A 285 -19.63 -17.87 -17.15
CA LEU A 285 -18.53 -17.35 -16.37
C LEU A 285 -18.90 -17.07 -14.90
N ARG A 286 -20.19 -17.17 -14.53
CA ARG A 286 -20.74 -16.78 -13.22
C ARG A 286 -20.05 -17.44 -12.03
N GLU A 287 -19.59 -18.68 -12.19
CA GLU A 287 -18.95 -19.45 -11.11
C GLU A 287 -17.50 -18.99 -10.83
N PHE A 288 -16.90 -18.22 -11.75
CA PHE A 288 -15.47 -17.86 -11.66
C PHE A 288 -15.23 -16.45 -11.09
N TYR A 289 -16.28 -15.67 -10.86
CA TYR A 289 -16.18 -14.29 -10.40
C TYR A 289 -17.09 -14.03 -9.18
N PRO A 290 -16.81 -12.98 -8.38
CA PRO A 290 -17.50 -12.78 -7.11
C PRO A 290 -19.00 -12.48 -7.27
N ALA A 291 -19.76 -12.71 -6.21
CA ALA A 291 -21.10 -12.16 -6.07
C ALA A 291 -21.04 -10.64 -5.87
N CYS A 292 -22.21 -10.01 -5.70
CA CYS A 292 -22.24 -8.58 -5.35
C CYS A 292 -21.59 -8.34 -3.97
N LEU A 293 -21.08 -7.13 -3.73
CA LEU A 293 -20.32 -6.80 -2.52
C LEU A 293 -21.07 -7.19 -1.24
N GLU A 294 -22.38 -6.94 -1.15
CA GLU A 294 -23.16 -7.25 0.04
C GLU A 294 -23.25 -8.75 0.34
N ASP A 295 -23.33 -9.60 -0.70
CA ASP A 295 -23.31 -11.04 -0.52
C ASP A 295 -21.91 -11.51 -0.10
N GLU A 296 -20.86 -10.95 -0.70
CA GLU A 296 -19.47 -11.23 -0.34
C GLU A 296 -19.16 -10.84 1.12
N LEU A 297 -19.61 -9.66 1.56
CA LEU A 297 -19.49 -9.21 2.95
C LEU A 297 -20.33 -10.07 3.90
N ARG A 298 -21.50 -10.57 3.48
CA ARG A 298 -22.31 -11.48 4.30
C ARG A 298 -21.59 -12.81 4.53
N MET A 299 -20.95 -13.35 3.49
CA MET A 299 -20.19 -14.60 3.55
C MET A 299 -18.84 -14.47 4.26
N LEU A 300 -18.31 -13.24 4.39
CA LEU A 300 -17.04 -13.01 5.07
C LEU A 300 -17.19 -13.26 6.58
N ASP A 301 -16.42 -14.19 7.11
CA ASP A 301 -16.39 -14.47 8.54
C ASP A 301 -15.59 -13.39 9.27
N THR A 302 -16.26 -12.33 9.71
CA THR A 302 -15.67 -11.17 10.40
C THR A 302 -16.74 -10.37 11.16
N MET A 303 -16.32 -9.42 11.99
CA MET A 303 -17.20 -8.55 12.77
C MET A 303 -18.11 -7.69 11.89
N ALA A 304 -19.33 -7.41 12.37
CA ALA A 304 -20.26 -6.54 11.67
C ALA A 304 -19.68 -5.11 11.52
N GLU A 305 -19.00 -4.62 12.55
CA GLU A 305 -18.39 -3.29 12.56
C GLU A 305 -17.29 -3.15 11.50
N ILE A 306 -16.52 -4.22 11.23
CA ILE A 306 -15.53 -4.23 10.15
C ILE A 306 -16.24 -4.14 8.79
N LYS A 307 -17.34 -4.89 8.60
CA LYS A 307 -18.14 -4.84 7.36
C LYS A 307 -18.75 -3.46 7.15
N ASP A 308 -19.21 -2.79 8.21
CA ASP A 308 -19.78 -1.45 8.12
C ASP A 308 -18.74 -0.39 7.74
N VAL A 309 -17.53 -0.48 8.30
CA VAL A 309 -16.40 0.37 7.88
C VAL A 309 -16.02 0.11 6.42
N LEU A 310 -16.01 -1.16 5.96
CA LEU A 310 -15.78 -1.49 4.55
C LEU A 310 -16.87 -0.89 3.63
N ARG A 311 -18.15 -0.98 4.00
CA ARG A 311 -19.27 -0.38 3.24
C ARG A 311 -19.12 1.13 3.12
N LEU A 312 -18.71 1.79 4.20
CA LEU A 312 -18.48 3.24 4.21
C LEU A 312 -17.40 3.66 3.21
N MET A 313 -16.37 2.85 3.02
CA MET A 313 -15.24 3.15 2.13
C MET A 313 -15.44 2.68 0.68
N PHE A 314 -16.16 1.57 0.46
CA PHE A 314 -16.45 1.02 -0.87
C PHE A 314 -17.60 1.73 -1.59
N VAL A 315 -17.45 3.05 -1.74
CA VAL A 315 -18.35 3.88 -2.55
C VAL A 315 -17.73 4.05 -3.93
N VAL A 316 -18.46 3.62 -4.96
CA VAL A 316 -17.99 3.63 -6.36
C VAL A 316 -17.80 5.06 -6.87
N ASN A 317 -18.76 5.95 -6.61
CA ASN A 317 -18.66 7.35 -6.99
C ASN A 317 -17.63 8.05 -6.09
N PRO A 318 -16.47 8.51 -6.62
CA PRO A 318 -15.44 9.14 -5.80
C PRO A 318 -15.92 10.43 -5.12
N ALA A 319 -16.90 11.14 -5.69
CA ALA A 319 -17.46 12.35 -5.10
C ALA A 319 -18.34 12.10 -3.86
N GLU A 320 -18.84 10.88 -3.71
CA GLU A 320 -19.64 10.45 -2.54
C GLU A 320 -18.80 9.67 -1.52
N ARG A 321 -17.57 9.28 -1.89
CA ARG A 321 -16.68 8.54 -1.02
C ARG A 321 -16.12 9.49 0.06
N PRO A 322 -16.16 9.10 1.35
CA PRO A 322 -15.62 9.94 2.41
C PRO A 322 -14.10 10.12 2.28
N SER A 323 -13.58 11.23 2.81
CA SER A 323 -12.13 11.40 2.98
C SER A 323 -11.60 10.44 4.05
N ALA A 324 -10.28 10.20 4.08
CA ALA A 324 -9.71 9.34 5.11
C ALA A 324 -9.92 9.91 6.53
N ALA A 325 -9.90 11.24 6.67
CA ALA A 325 -10.21 11.92 7.93
C ALA A 325 -11.67 11.71 8.35
N ASP A 326 -12.62 11.77 7.42
CA ASP A 326 -14.05 11.54 7.70
C ASP A 326 -14.31 10.11 8.15
N VAL A 327 -13.65 9.11 7.54
CA VAL A 327 -13.76 7.71 7.97
C VAL A 327 -13.28 7.55 9.42
N LEU A 328 -12.14 8.14 9.78
CA LEU A 328 -11.57 8.03 11.14
C LEU A 328 -12.48 8.60 12.24
N VAL A 329 -13.32 9.59 11.92
CA VAL A 329 -14.26 10.20 12.87
C VAL A 329 -15.70 9.72 12.69
N SER A 330 -15.91 8.75 11.80
CA SER A 330 -17.23 8.20 11.51
C SER A 330 -17.81 7.40 12.70
N LYS A 331 -19.13 7.25 12.71
CA LYS A 331 -19.81 6.39 13.69
C LYS A 331 -19.43 4.92 13.50
N GLU A 332 -19.19 4.48 12.26
CA GLU A 332 -18.80 3.12 11.91
C GLU A 332 -17.41 2.79 12.49
N PHE A 333 -16.44 3.70 12.32
CA PHE A 333 -15.11 3.51 12.88
C PHE A 333 -15.11 3.59 14.41
N SER A 334 -15.89 4.49 14.99
CA SER A 334 -16.06 4.58 16.45
C SER A 334 -16.67 3.29 17.02
N ALA A 335 -17.69 2.73 16.36
CA ALA A 335 -18.31 1.47 16.77
C ALA A 335 -17.31 0.29 16.71
N LEU A 336 -16.44 0.25 15.70
CA LEU A 336 -15.35 -0.71 15.63
C LEU A 336 -14.39 -0.56 16.82
N GLU A 337 -13.92 0.65 17.13
CA GLU A 337 -13.04 0.88 18.28
C GLU A 337 -13.71 0.45 19.61
N GLU A 338 -14.98 0.76 19.81
CA GLU A 338 -15.75 0.33 20.99
C GLU A 338 -15.91 -1.19 21.07
N ALA A 339 -16.17 -1.85 19.94
CA ALA A 339 -16.25 -3.30 19.88
C ALA A 339 -14.92 -3.97 20.22
N LEU A 340 -13.80 -3.46 19.70
CA LEU A 340 -12.46 -3.95 20.00
C LEU A 340 -12.07 -3.76 21.47
N VAL A 341 -12.49 -2.66 22.11
CA VAL A 341 -12.27 -2.44 23.54
C VAL A 341 -13.06 -3.44 24.38
N ARG A 342 -14.31 -3.76 24.00
CA ARG A 342 -15.16 -4.72 24.73
C ARG A 342 -14.66 -6.16 24.67
N MET A 343 -13.82 -6.50 23.69
CA MET A 343 -13.27 -7.84 23.52
C MET A 343 -12.02 -8.10 24.37
N LYS A 344 -11.30 -7.03 24.77
CA LYS A 344 -10.15 -7.10 25.69
C LYS A 344 -10.61 -7.35 27.12
#